data_AF-A0A944EPE0-F1
#
_entry.id   AF-A0A944EPE0-F1
#
_cell.length_a   1.000
_cell.length_b   1.000
_cell.length_c   1.000
_cell.angle_alpha   90.00
_cell.angle_beta   90.00
_cell.angle_gamma   90.00
#
_symmetry.space_group_name_H-M   'P 1'
#
loop_
_entity.id
_entity.type
_entity.pdbx_description
1 polymer ?
#
loop_
_entity_poly.entity_id
_entity_poly.type
_entity_poly.pdbx_seq_one_letter_code
_entity_poly.pdbx_strand_id
1 'polypeptide(L)'
;MIWINGVRKTVHDVATIPEAASWAEDEVVRDYLSEDELKQHTQGTTDHIGTLPIDGTWVRFRSTAMNLIAEQHNHISFRYLAQQLGITTFIDESLIAENLADGSELRTAYTREIAGYLEAIGLTVDPSEVHKFGAESVFPKIGTPLPVLGDLLKAPASLSALRTGNYFGVVARYALTMAWGYAKDIVASRQSVDIKGIPNSVVEWEDGVRKVASGHLDELEDFITGIPVGAHLGDHLADGDPRIPALREFCSAVVDALSVRAVNDVRLGLQARVALKQPTQRTASTLTRLFTDWRNAHLAANLSIAFRQGNVRYATMGARHVADLTRMKMVPAGVAVYDLRPAGAEELGSLGTATTLQSMIDHTAELRRKA
;
A
#
# COMPACT_ATOMS: atom_id res chain seq x y z
N MET A 1 12.53 -27.98 6.94
CA MET A 1 11.37 -28.43 7.72
C MET A 1 10.11 -28.45 6.86
N ILE A 2 9.28 -29.50 6.96
CA ILE A 2 7.98 -29.56 6.27
C ILE A 2 6.83 -29.41 7.28
N TRP A 3 5.79 -28.70 6.89
CA TRP A 3 4.50 -28.61 7.56
C TRP A 3 3.39 -28.95 6.56
N ILE A 4 2.37 -29.69 6.99
CA ILE A 4 1.18 -29.93 6.19
C ILE A 4 -0.04 -29.62 7.04
N ASN A 5 -0.84 -28.66 6.58
CA ASN A 5 -2.00 -28.12 7.26
C ASN A 5 -1.68 -27.68 8.70
N GLY A 6 -0.54 -27.00 8.89
CA GLY A 6 -0.11 -26.54 10.22
C GLY A 6 0.42 -27.63 11.14
N VAL A 7 0.70 -28.84 10.63
CA VAL A 7 1.33 -29.93 11.38
C VAL A 7 2.73 -30.21 10.82
N ARG A 8 3.76 -30.10 11.66
CA ARG A 8 5.13 -30.43 11.27
C ARG A 8 5.23 -31.89 10.90
N LYS A 9 5.87 -32.17 9.78
CA LYS A 9 6.13 -33.50 9.28
C LYS A 9 7.60 -33.87 9.50
N THR A 10 7.80 -35.08 9.98
CA THR A 10 9.10 -35.74 10.11
C THR A 10 9.48 -36.43 8.81
N VAL A 11 10.72 -36.91 8.69
CA VAL A 11 11.16 -37.75 7.56
C VAL A 11 10.23 -38.93 7.36
N HIS A 12 9.76 -39.55 8.46
CA HIS A 12 8.88 -40.69 8.39
C HIS A 12 7.51 -40.34 7.79
N ASP A 13 6.97 -39.17 8.14
CA ASP A 13 5.66 -38.73 7.67
C ASP A 13 5.63 -38.42 6.17
N VAL A 14 6.78 -38.12 5.55
CA VAL A 14 6.91 -37.82 4.12
C VAL A 14 7.71 -38.86 3.35
N ALA A 15 7.98 -40.03 3.96
CA ALA A 15 8.84 -41.07 3.39
C ALA A 15 8.35 -41.60 2.02
N THR A 16 7.06 -41.42 1.72
CA THR A 16 6.44 -41.79 0.43
C THR A 16 6.71 -40.77 -0.68
N ILE A 17 7.42 -39.68 -0.38
CA ILE A 17 7.73 -38.59 -1.29
C ILE A 17 9.26 -38.40 -1.26
N PRO A 18 10.01 -39.08 -2.15
CA PRO A 18 11.47 -39.24 -2.02
C PRO A 18 12.26 -37.93 -1.89
N GLU A 19 11.85 -36.88 -2.60
CA GLU A 19 12.50 -35.56 -2.56
C GLU A 19 12.18 -34.79 -1.26
N ALA A 20 11.03 -35.06 -0.62
CA ALA A 20 10.57 -34.39 0.59
C ALA A 20 11.31 -34.82 1.86
N ALA A 21 11.91 -36.02 1.87
CA ALA A 21 12.63 -36.54 3.03
C ALA A 21 13.79 -35.61 3.46
N SER A 22 14.56 -35.12 2.49
CA SER A 22 15.66 -34.16 2.74
C SER A 22 15.17 -32.80 3.26
N TRP A 23 13.94 -32.42 2.90
CA TRP A 23 13.33 -31.15 3.29
C TRP A 23 12.68 -31.19 4.68
N ALA A 24 12.37 -32.39 5.20
CA ALA A 24 11.78 -32.51 6.54
C ALA A 24 12.77 -32.08 7.63
N GLU A 25 14.08 -32.18 7.37
CA GLU A 25 15.16 -31.97 8.34
C GLU A 25 15.96 -30.67 8.15
N ASP A 26 15.88 -30.02 6.99
CA ASP A 26 16.62 -28.76 6.78
C ASP A 26 16.03 -27.59 7.59
N GLU A 27 16.74 -26.47 7.64
CA GLU A 27 16.29 -25.26 8.37
C GLU A 27 15.17 -24.50 7.65
N VAL A 28 14.88 -24.91 6.42
CA VAL A 28 14.06 -24.20 5.48
C VAL A 28 12.59 -24.60 5.64
N VAL A 29 11.75 -23.70 6.14
CA VAL A 29 10.34 -23.99 6.46
C VAL A 29 9.49 -24.05 5.19
N ARG A 30 8.77 -25.14 4.98
CA ARG A 30 7.83 -25.35 3.87
C ARG A 30 6.47 -25.75 4.41
N ASP A 31 5.43 -24.94 4.21
CA ASP A 31 4.05 -25.23 4.67
C ASP A 31 3.11 -25.51 3.50
N TYR A 32 2.55 -26.72 3.48
CA TYR A 32 1.63 -27.22 2.47
C TYR A 32 0.22 -27.36 3.03
N LEU A 33 -0.82 -27.31 2.20
CA LEU A 33 -2.18 -27.64 2.68
C LEU A 33 -2.47 -29.14 2.74
N SER A 34 -1.80 -29.91 1.90
CA SER A 34 -2.03 -31.35 1.78
C SER A 34 -0.76 -32.05 1.33
N GLU A 35 -0.73 -33.36 1.53
CA GLU A 35 0.34 -34.20 0.98
C GLU A 35 0.36 -34.20 -0.55
N ASP A 36 -0.80 -34.07 -1.20
CA ASP A 36 -0.87 -34.00 -2.66
C ASP A 36 -0.19 -32.75 -3.20
N GLU A 37 -0.29 -31.64 -2.48
CA GLU A 37 0.37 -30.40 -2.84
C GLU A 37 1.89 -30.49 -2.66
N LEU A 38 2.36 -31.14 -1.59
CA LEU A 38 3.77 -31.48 -1.40
C LEU A 38 4.29 -32.36 -2.55
N LYS A 39 3.52 -33.38 -2.96
CA LYS A 39 3.88 -34.28 -4.09
C LYS A 39 3.98 -33.53 -5.42
N GLN A 40 3.01 -32.67 -5.71
CA GLN A 40 3.03 -31.86 -6.93
C GLN A 40 4.27 -30.95 -6.95
N HIS A 41 4.62 -30.37 -5.82
CA HIS A 41 5.78 -29.51 -5.71
C HIS A 41 7.10 -30.26 -5.89
N THR A 42 7.27 -31.42 -5.26
CA THR A 42 8.46 -32.26 -5.47
C THR A 42 8.65 -32.66 -6.93
N GLN A 43 7.55 -32.84 -7.66
CA GLN A 43 7.55 -33.16 -9.09
C GLN A 43 7.78 -31.95 -10.01
N GLY A 44 8.01 -30.75 -9.46
CA GLY A 44 8.14 -29.52 -10.24
C GLY A 44 6.86 -29.09 -10.93
N THR A 45 5.70 -29.63 -10.52
CA THR A 45 4.38 -29.37 -11.14
C THR A 45 3.57 -28.29 -10.43
N THR A 46 4.11 -27.70 -9.36
CA THR A 46 3.56 -26.46 -8.79
C THR A 46 4.48 -25.28 -9.13
N ASP A 47 4.01 -24.38 -9.99
CA ASP A 47 4.84 -23.31 -10.58
C ASP A 47 5.11 -22.11 -9.63
N HIS A 48 5.08 -22.32 -8.31
CA HIS A 48 4.51 -21.32 -7.40
C HIS A 48 5.32 -21.07 -6.14
N ILE A 49 6.52 -21.62 -6.02
CA ILE A 49 7.24 -21.61 -4.75
C ILE A 49 8.67 -21.12 -4.97
N GLY A 50 9.05 -20.08 -4.23
CA GLY A 50 10.37 -19.46 -4.27
C GLY A 50 10.98 -19.35 -2.88
N THR A 51 12.31 -19.34 -2.82
CA THR A 51 13.07 -18.99 -1.62
C THR A 51 13.50 -17.54 -1.68
N LEU A 52 13.27 -16.81 -0.59
CA LEU A 52 13.93 -15.52 -0.37
C LEU A 52 15.43 -15.78 -0.18
N PRO A 53 16.31 -15.13 -0.95
CA PRO A 53 17.75 -15.37 -0.88
C PRO A 53 18.38 -14.82 0.40
N ILE A 54 17.67 -13.95 1.13
CA ILE A 54 18.19 -13.26 2.31
C ILE A 54 18.28 -14.20 3.53
N ASP A 55 17.37 -15.16 3.63
CA ASP A 55 17.24 -16.07 4.77
C ASP A 55 16.78 -17.49 4.38
N GLY A 56 16.60 -17.75 3.09
CA GLY A 56 16.08 -19.02 2.58
C GLY A 56 14.58 -19.21 2.83
N THR A 57 13.85 -18.20 3.34
CA THR A 57 12.42 -18.32 3.67
C THR A 57 11.58 -18.63 2.44
N TRP A 58 10.69 -19.61 2.55
CA TRP A 58 9.82 -20.01 1.45
C TRP A 58 8.62 -19.07 1.34
N VAL A 59 8.38 -18.61 0.12
CA VAL A 59 7.20 -17.83 -0.24
C VAL A 59 6.51 -18.51 -1.41
N ARG A 60 5.18 -18.49 -1.35
CA ARG A 60 4.35 -19.15 -2.35
C ARG A 60 3.47 -18.14 -3.08
N PHE A 61 3.51 -18.20 -4.40
CA PHE A 61 2.82 -17.35 -5.35
C PHE A 61 2.07 -18.19 -6.37
N ARG A 62 0.79 -17.95 -6.65
CA ARG A 62 0.13 -18.63 -7.77
C ARG A 62 0.55 -17.99 -9.10
N SER A 63 0.97 -18.78 -10.09
CA SER A 63 1.36 -18.28 -11.43
C SER A 63 0.17 -17.74 -12.20
N THR A 64 -1.03 -18.30 -11.95
CA THR A 64 -2.27 -17.94 -12.63
C THR A 64 -3.23 -17.11 -11.78
N ALA A 65 -2.84 -16.70 -10.57
CA ALA A 65 -3.74 -16.04 -9.63
C ALA A 65 -3.07 -14.84 -8.95
N MET A 66 -3.80 -13.73 -8.80
CA MET A 66 -3.33 -12.46 -8.25
C MET A 66 -2.70 -12.60 -6.86
N ASN A 67 -1.40 -12.32 -6.73
CA ASN A 67 -0.63 -12.39 -5.49
C ASN A 67 -0.45 -11.01 -4.83
N LEU A 68 -0.64 -10.85 -3.52
CA LEU A 68 -0.26 -9.60 -2.86
C LEU A 68 1.20 -9.65 -2.41
N ILE A 69 1.96 -8.65 -2.83
CA ILE A 69 3.27 -8.35 -2.28
C ILE A 69 3.20 -6.97 -1.64
N ALA A 70 3.55 -6.87 -0.36
CA ALA A 70 3.97 -5.60 0.18
C ALA A 70 5.48 -5.58 0.31
N GLU A 71 6.04 -4.47 -0.16
CA GLU A 71 7.38 -4.11 0.21
C GLU A 71 7.40 -3.60 1.65
N GLN A 72 8.19 -4.26 2.49
CA GLN A 72 9.03 -3.47 3.36
C GLN A 72 10.07 -2.82 2.44
N HIS A 73 9.98 -1.50 2.25
CA HIS A 73 10.69 -0.65 1.26
C HIS A 73 12.25 -0.76 1.22
N ASN A 74 12.83 -1.71 1.93
CA ASN A 74 14.24 -1.79 2.25
C ASN A 74 14.79 -3.23 2.35
N HIS A 75 14.00 -4.29 2.12
CA HIS A 75 14.47 -5.66 2.36
C HIS A 75 14.29 -6.65 1.20
N ILE A 76 13.17 -6.64 0.47
CA ILE A 76 12.93 -7.54 -0.68
C ILE A 76 12.22 -6.74 -1.77
N SER A 77 12.91 -6.42 -2.87
CA SER A 77 12.29 -5.66 -3.96
C SER A 77 11.34 -6.52 -4.78
N PHE A 78 10.14 -6.02 -5.08
CA PHE A 78 9.13 -6.73 -5.90
C PHE A 78 9.71 -7.25 -7.23
N ARG A 79 10.58 -6.46 -7.89
CA ARG A 79 11.33 -6.85 -9.11
C ARG A 79 11.99 -8.22 -8.99
N TYR A 80 12.62 -8.49 -7.85
CA TYR A 80 13.33 -9.73 -7.61
C TYR A 80 12.37 -10.93 -7.56
N LEU A 81 11.24 -10.79 -6.85
CA LEU A 81 10.24 -11.86 -6.75
C LEU A 81 9.53 -12.12 -8.08
N ALA A 82 9.11 -11.06 -8.78
CA ALA A 82 8.43 -11.18 -10.07
C ALA A 82 9.33 -11.85 -11.13
N GLN A 83 10.61 -11.47 -11.20
CA GLN A 83 11.57 -12.03 -12.16
C GLN A 83 11.97 -13.46 -11.82
N GLN A 84 12.23 -13.77 -10.55
CA GLN A 84 12.67 -15.12 -10.15
C GLN A 84 11.55 -16.16 -10.27
N LEU A 85 10.30 -15.75 -10.06
CA LEU A 85 9.17 -16.67 -9.92
C LEU A 85 8.17 -16.59 -11.07
N GLY A 86 8.46 -15.79 -12.11
CA GLY A 86 7.60 -15.65 -13.28
C GLY A 86 6.19 -15.16 -12.96
N ILE A 87 6.03 -14.37 -11.88
CA ILE A 87 4.72 -13.94 -11.39
C ILE A 87 4.18 -12.87 -12.34
N THR A 88 3.04 -13.17 -12.97
CA THR A 88 2.35 -12.25 -13.89
C THR A 88 1.08 -11.64 -13.29
N THR A 89 0.69 -12.11 -12.10
CA THR A 89 -0.56 -11.73 -11.45
C THR A 89 -0.27 -11.30 -10.01
N PHE A 90 -0.36 -10.00 -9.73
CA PHE A 90 -0.07 -9.45 -8.42
C PHE A 90 -0.83 -8.14 -8.12
N ILE A 91 -0.85 -7.74 -6.85
CA ILE A 91 -1.18 -6.39 -6.41
C ILE A 91 -0.07 -5.86 -5.48
N ASP A 92 0.25 -4.58 -5.63
CA ASP A 92 1.34 -3.86 -4.99
C ASP A 92 0.78 -2.63 -4.27
N GLU A 93 1.18 -2.44 -3.01
CA GLU A 93 0.75 -1.32 -2.18
C GLU A 93 1.24 0.03 -2.67
N SER A 94 2.37 0.09 -3.36
CA SER A 94 2.87 1.32 -3.99
C SER A 94 1.97 1.80 -5.12
N LEU A 95 1.24 0.87 -5.75
CA LEU A 95 0.34 1.15 -6.86
C LEU A 95 -1.10 1.42 -6.38
N ILE A 96 -1.82 2.27 -7.11
CA ILE A 96 -3.20 2.64 -6.79
C ILE A 96 -4.20 1.65 -7.38
N ALA A 97 -5.23 1.27 -6.63
CA ALA A 97 -6.26 0.34 -7.05
C ALA A 97 -7.37 1.00 -7.88
N GLU A 98 -7.42 2.35 -7.92
CA GLU A 98 -8.43 3.07 -8.67
C GLU A 98 -8.21 3.02 -10.18
N ASN A 99 -9.28 2.69 -10.90
CA ASN A 99 -9.37 3.03 -12.32
C ASN A 99 -9.64 4.54 -12.46
N LEU A 100 -8.58 5.32 -12.60
CA LEU A 100 -8.69 6.76 -12.80
C LEU A 100 -9.24 7.05 -14.21
N ALA A 101 -10.20 7.96 -14.29
CA ALA A 101 -10.93 8.21 -15.53
C ALA A 101 -10.03 8.70 -16.67
N ASP A 102 -10.43 8.43 -17.91
CA ASP A 102 -9.76 9.00 -19.08
C ASP A 102 -9.83 10.53 -19.06
N GLY A 103 -8.70 11.19 -19.35
CA GLY A 103 -8.59 12.65 -19.28
C GLY A 103 -8.50 13.24 -17.86
N SER A 104 -8.36 12.40 -16.83
CA SER A 104 -8.07 12.85 -15.45
C SER A 104 -6.65 13.41 -15.34
N GLU A 105 -6.54 14.60 -14.77
CA GLU A 105 -5.26 15.24 -14.43
C GLU A 105 -4.59 14.51 -13.26
N LEU A 106 -5.36 13.93 -12.33
CA LEU A 106 -4.84 13.04 -11.29
C LEU A 106 -4.18 11.80 -11.91
N ARG A 107 -4.77 11.22 -12.95
CA ARG A 107 -4.17 10.08 -13.67
C ARG A 107 -2.86 10.46 -14.33
N THR A 108 -2.82 11.59 -15.01
CA THR A 108 -1.59 12.11 -15.64
C THR A 108 -0.49 12.34 -14.60
N ALA A 109 -0.83 13.01 -13.50
CA ALA A 109 0.09 13.25 -12.38
C ALA A 109 0.63 11.93 -11.80
N TYR A 110 -0.26 11.00 -11.45
CA TYR A 110 0.13 9.72 -10.88
C TYR A 110 1.02 8.91 -11.83
N THR A 111 0.63 8.76 -13.09
CA THR A 111 1.38 7.98 -14.10
C THR A 111 2.80 8.52 -14.27
N ARG A 112 2.94 9.85 -14.32
CA ARG A 112 4.26 10.52 -14.41
C ARG A 112 5.14 10.17 -13.23
N GLU A 113 4.57 10.18 -12.02
CA GLU A 113 5.30 9.96 -10.77
C GLU A 113 5.78 8.51 -10.60
N ILE A 114 4.99 7.54 -11.06
CA ILE A 114 5.34 6.12 -10.91
C ILE A 114 6.05 5.52 -12.11
N ALA A 115 6.27 6.26 -13.20
CA ALA A 115 6.85 5.72 -14.44
C ALA A 115 8.20 5.00 -14.20
N GLY A 116 9.10 5.65 -13.44
CA GLY A 116 10.38 5.04 -13.07
C GLY A 116 10.25 3.84 -12.14
N TYR A 117 9.22 3.81 -11.29
CA TYR A 117 8.92 2.64 -10.45
C TYR A 117 8.45 1.47 -11.31
N LEU A 118 7.52 1.69 -12.25
CA LEU A 118 7.03 0.67 -13.19
C LEU A 118 8.17 0.07 -14.00
N GLU A 119 9.07 0.91 -14.52
CA GLU A 119 10.28 0.46 -15.21
C GLU A 119 11.19 -0.35 -14.28
N ALA A 120 11.43 0.13 -13.05
CA ALA A 120 12.27 -0.53 -12.08
C ALA A 120 11.76 -1.94 -11.72
N ILE A 121 10.44 -2.14 -11.67
CA ILE A 121 9.80 -3.44 -11.41
C ILE A 121 9.59 -4.29 -12.67
N GLY A 122 9.93 -3.77 -13.85
CA GLY A 122 9.76 -4.49 -15.13
C GLY A 122 8.30 -4.63 -15.56
N LEU A 123 7.39 -3.78 -15.04
CA LEU A 123 5.98 -3.80 -15.41
C LEU A 123 5.77 -2.91 -16.64
N THR A 124 5.71 -3.52 -17.82
CA THR A 124 5.35 -2.83 -19.06
C THR A 124 3.86 -3.01 -19.32
N VAL A 125 3.06 -2.08 -18.80
CA VAL A 125 1.59 -2.07 -18.97
C VAL A 125 1.14 -0.70 -19.45
N ASP A 126 -0.01 -0.66 -20.12
CA ASP A 126 -0.66 0.61 -20.40
C ASP A 126 -0.99 1.32 -19.06
N PRO A 127 -0.75 2.64 -18.92
CA PRO A 127 -1.11 3.38 -17.71
C PRO A 127 -2.56 3.20 -17.25
N SER A 128 -3.50 2.94 -18.17
CA SER A 128 -4.89 2.59 -17.86
C SER A 128 -5.03 1.28 -17.10
N GLU A 129 -4.07 0.37 -17.20
CA GLU A 129 -4.14 -0.98 -16.62
C GLU A 129 -3.38 -1.11 -15.30
N VAL A 130 -2.61 -0.09 -14.90
CA VAL A 130 -1.85 -0.09 -13.64
C VAL A 130 -2.75 -0.40 -12.44
N HIS A 131 -4.00 0.04 -12.46
CA HIS A 131 -4.97 -0.21 -11.39
C HIS A 131 -5.22 -1.69 -11.11
N LYS A 132 -5.01 -2.57 -12.10
CA LYS A 132 -5.15 -4.03 -11.94
C LYS A 132 -4.10 -4.61 -10.99
N PHE A 133 -3.01 -3.87 -10.79
CA PHE A 133 -1.88 -4.22 -9.93
C PHE A 133 -1.83 -3.38 -8.66
N GLY A 134 -2.80 -2.50 -8.41
CA GLY A 134 -2.80 -1.63 -7.23
C GLY A 134 -3.51 -2.23 -6.04
N ALA A 135 -2.95 -2.05 -4.85
CA ALA A 135 -3.56 -2.50 -3.60
C ALA A 135 -4.14 -1.35 -2.75
N GLU A 136 -3.66 -0.13 -2.92
CA GLU A 136 -4.04 1.00 -2.07
C GLU A 136 -4.84 2.08 -2.82
N SER A 137 -5.56 2.91 -2.07
CA SER A 137 -6.31 4.05 -2.62
C SER A 137 -5.40 5.26 -2.81
N VAL A 138 -5.51 5.98 -3.93
CA VAL A 138 -4.72 7.19 -4.22
C VAL A 138 -5.02 8.33 -3.23
N PHE A 139 -6.27 8.44 -2.77
CA PHE A 139 -6.71 9.55 -1.93
C PHE A 139 -6.05 9.59 -0.55
N PRO A 140 -5.94 8.49 0.22
CA PRO A 140 -5.15 8.50 1.44
C PRO A 140 -3.65 8.59 1.20
N LYS A 141 -3.12 8.22 0.01
CA LYS A 141 -1.72 8.51 -0.35
C LYS A 141 -1.47 10.01 -0.49
N ILE A 142 -2.46 10.77 -1.01
CA ILE A 142 -2.46 12.24 -1.00
C ILE A 142 -2.66 12.76 0.43
N GLY A 143 -3.66 12.23 1.13
CA GLY A 143 -4.09 12.71 2.44
C GLY A 143 -3.03 12.54 3.54
N THR A 144 -2.29 11.44 3.56
CA THR A 144 -1.33 11.15 4.64
C THR A 144 -0.24 12.23 4.83
N PRO A 145 0.51 12.65 3.79
CA PRO A 145 1.59 13.63 3.95
C PRO A 145 1.15 15.11 3.96
N LEU A 146 0.01 15.46 3.38
CA LEU A 146 -0.39 16.88 3.26
C LEU A 146 -0.63 17.60 4.60
N PRO A 147 -1.18 16.98 5.67
CA PRO A 147 -1.30 17.63 6.97
C PRO A 147 0.07 17.99 7.56
N VAL A 148 1.06 17.10 7.38
CA VAL A 148 2.45 17.34 7.82
C VAL A 148 3.07 18.47 6.99
N LEU A 149 2.91 18.45 5.67
CA LEU A 149 3.37 19.54 4.79
C LEU A 149 2.74 20.88 5.21
N GLY A 150 1.42 20.91 5.44
CA GLY A 150 0.72 22.11 5.88
C GLY A 150 1.25 22.68 7.19
N ASP A 151 1.69 21.83 8.13
CA ASP A 151 2.35 22.27 9.36
C ASP A 151 3.78 22.79 9.14
N LEU A 152 4.57 22.13 8.30
CA LEU A 152 5.94 22.58 7.96
C LEU A 152 5.92 23.94 7.25
N LEU A 153 4.93 24.19 6.39
CA LEU A 153 4.76 25.47 5.69
C LEU A 153 4.41 26.64 6.64
N LYS A 154 3.97 26.39 7.88
CA LYS A 154 3.65 27.45 8.86
C LYS A 154 4.90 28.11 9.45
N ALA A 155 6.05 27.44 9.40
CA ALA A 155 7.26 27.88 10.08
C ALA A 155 8.48 27.76 9.14
N PRO A 156 9.12 28.88 8.74
CA PRO A 156 10.26 28.86 7.81
C PRO A 156 11.40 27.93 8.25
N ALA A 157 11.70 27.87 9.55
CA ALA A 157 12.74 26.99 10.09
C ALA A 157 12.47 25.49 9.87
N SER A 158 11.21 25.12 9.66
CA SER A 158 10.78 23.73 9.43
C SER A 158 10.94 23.29 7.97
N LEU A 159 11.20 24.21 7.03
CA LEU A 159 11.37 23.87 5.61
C LEU A 159 12.62 23.02 5.34
N SER A 160 13.59 23.00 6.26
CA SER A 160 14.76 22.13 6.19
C SER A 160 14.38 20.64 6.15
N ALA A 161 13.26 20.24 6.76
CA ALA A 161 12.72 18.87 6.69
C ALA A 161 12.21 18.49 5.29
N LEU A 162 12.10 19.45 4.36
CA LEU A 162 11.68 19.22 2.98
C LEU A 162 12.85 19.18 1.99
N ARG A 163 14.09 19.44 2.44
CA ARG A 163 15.28 19.56 1.57
C ARG A 163 15.98 18.21 1.36
N THR A 164 16.91 18.18 0.41
CA THR A 164 17.81 17.04 0.18
C THR A 164 18.41 16.51 1.49
N GLY A 165 18.36 15.19 1.67
CA GLY A 165 18.75 14.49 2.89
C GLY A 165 17.55 14.09 3.78
N ASN A 166 16.35 14.60 3.49
CA ASN A 166 15.12 14.23 4.18
C ASN A 166 14.10 13.63 3.21
N TYR A 167 13.90 12.30 3.26
CA TYR A 167 12.98 11.58 2.37
C TYR A 167 11.56 12.17 2.32
N PHE A 168 11.10 12.78 3.42
CA PHE A 168 9.79 13.42 3.46
C PHE A 168 9.63 14.53 2.42
N GLY A 169 10.70 15.23 2.03
CA GLY A 169 10.65 16.23 0.95
C GLY A 169 10.21 15.65 -0.39
N VAL A 170 10.61 14.41 -0.70
CA VAL A 170 10.19 13.68 -1.90
C VAL A 170 8.72 13.26 -1.78
N VAL A 171 8.32 12.74 -0.62
CA VAL A 171 6.93 12.29 -0.36
C VAL A 171 5.94 13.46 -0.40
N ALA A 172 6.30 14.60 0.19
CA ALA A 172 5.49 15.80 0.21
C ALA A 172 5.26 16.35 -1.21
N ARG A 173 6.32 16.37 -2.04
CA ARG A 173 6.25 16.76 -3.45
C ARG A 173 5.35 15.83 -4.26
N TYR A 174 5.49 14.51 -4.06
CA TYR A 174 4.63 13.49 -4.69
C TYR A 174 3.15 13.69 -4.39
N ALA A 175 2.82 13.87 -3.11
CA ALA A 175 1.44 14.10 -2.72
C ALA A 175 0.90 15.44 -3.20
N LEU A 176 1.73 16.51 -3.21
CA LEU A 176 1.34 17.82 -3.71
C LEU A 176 1.00 17.77 -5.21
N THR A 177 1.83 17.10 -6.02
CA THR A 177 1.58 16.92 -7.45
C THR A 177 0.27 16.15 -7.71
N MET A 178 0.05 15.04 -7.00
CA MET A 178 -1.21 14.30 -7.14
C MET A 178 -2.42 15.11 -6.64
N ALA A 179 -2.28 15.83 -5.52
CA ALA A 179 -3.33 16.71 -5.00
C ALA A 179 -3.71 17.79 -6.02
N TRP A 180 -2.72 18.34 -6.72
CA TRP A 180 -2.95 19.33 -7.76
C TRP A 180 -3.71 18.73 -8.95
N GLY A 181 -3.32 17.55 -9.43
CA GLY A 181 -4.08 16.82 -10.45
C GLY A 181 -5.53 16.54 -10.01
N TYR A 182 -5.74 16.12 -8.76
CA TYR A 182 -7.08 15.94 -8.19
C TYR A 182 -7.89 17.24 -8.15
N ALA A 183 -7.26 18.36 -7.79
CA ALA A 183 -7.92 19.65 -7.76
C ALA A 183 -8.30 20.15 -9.16
N LYS A 184 -7.45 19.92 -10.18
CA LYS A 184 -7.77 20.27 -11.58
C LYS A 184 -8.96 19.46 -12.10
N ASP A 185 -9.06 18.18 -11.72
CA ASP A 185 -10.26 17.37 -12.04
C ASP A 185 -11.52 17.99 -11.43
N ILE A 186 -11.48 18.39 -10.15
CA ILE A 186 -12.61 19.05 -9.47
C ILE A 186 -12.98 20.36 -10.17
N VAL A 187 -11.99 21.21 -10.48
CA VAL A 187 -12.21 22.51 -11.15
C VAL A 187 -12.87 22.31 -12.52
N ALA A 188 -12.43 21.32 -13.28
CA ALA A 188 -13.00 20.96 -14.57
C ALA A 188 -14.32 20.14 -14.45
N SER A 189 -14.80 19.87 -13.24
CA SER A 189 -15.95 19.00 -12.95
C SER A 189 -15.82 17.61 -13.62
N ARG A 190 -14.59 17.10 -13.69
CA ARG A 190 -14.26 15.77 -14.20
C ARG A 190 -14.33 14.76 -13.08
N GLN A 191 -14.68 13.52 -13.42
CA GLN A 191 -14.50 12.40 -12.50
C GLN A 191 -13.00 12.08 -12.39
N SER A 192 -12.45 12.07 -11.18
CA SER A 192 -11.10 11.53 -10.97
C SER A 192 -11.07 10.00 -10.99
N VAL A 193 -12.19 9.35 -10.67
CA VAL A 193 -12.31 7.88 -10.63
C VAL A 193 -13.55 7.45 -11.40
N ASP A 194 -13.41 6.45 -12.27
CA ASP A 194 -14.55 5.82 -12.91
C ASP A 194 -15.23 4.87 -11.92
N ILE A 195 -16.31 5.33 -11.29
CA ILE A 195 -17.17 4.49 -10.46
C ILE A 195 -18.55 4.42 -11.10
N LYS A 196 -18.83 3.29 -11.76
CA LYS A 196 -20.14 3.02 -12.37
C LYS A 196 -21.27 3.22 -11.36
N GLY A 197 -22.23 4.08 -11.73
CA GLY A 197 -23.47 4.28 -10.97
C GLY A 197 -23.43 5.30 -9.84
N ILE A 198 -22.33 6.06 -9.66
CA ILE A 198 -22.29 7.20 -8.74
C ILE A 198 -22.47 8.50 -9.55
N PRO A 199 -23.52 9.30 -9.28
CA PRO A 199 -23.77 10.55 -9.98
C PRO A 199 -22.62 11.57 -9.83
N ASN A 200 -22.40 12.35 -10.89
CA ASN A 200 -21.42 13.44 -11.02
C ASN A 200 -21.68 14.68 -10.15
N SER A 201 -22.36 14.54 -9.00
CA SER A 201 -22.47 15.69 -8.11
C SER A 201 -21.09 16.00 -7.56
N VAL A 202 -20.59 17.21 -7.85
CA VAL A 202 -19.59 17.89 -7.02
C VAL A 202 -20.08 17.73 -5.61
N VAL A 203 -19.38 16.94 -4.82
CA VAL A 203 -19.84 16.70 -3.48
C VAL A 203 -19.48 17.94 -2.70
N GLU A 204 -20.41 18.53 -1.94
CA GLU A 204 -20.28 19.88 -1.35
C GLU A 204 -18.94 20.13 -0.63
N TRP A 205 -18.31 19.08 -0.10
CA TRP A 205 -16.99 19.13 0.53
C TRP A 205 -15.80 19.36 -0.43
N GLU A 206 -16.00 19.33 -1.75
CA GLU A 206 -14.98 19.63 -2.77
C GLU A 206 -14.99 21.11 -3.19
N ASP A 207 -16.02 21.89 -2.83
CA ASP A 207 -16.12 23.31 -3.20
C ASP A 207 -14.98 24.15 -2.64
N GLY A 208 -14.49 23.81 -1.44
CA GLY A 208 -13.30 24.44 -0.86
C GLY A 208 -12.06 24.24 -1.74
N VAL A 209 -11.85 23.02 -2.23
CA VAL A 209 -10.74 22.71 -3.15
C VAL A 209 -10.91 23.46 -4.47
N ARG A 210 -12.11 23.43 -5.05
CA ARG A 210 -12.42 24.16 -6.29
C ARG A 210 -12.08 25.63 -6.17
N LYS A 211 -12.55 26.29 -5.11
CA LYS A 211 -12.35 27.72 -4.87
C LYS A 211 -10.87 28.06 -4.74
N VAL A 212 -10.14 27.32 -3.90
CA VAL A 212 -8.73 27.59 -3.62
C VAL A 212 -7.85 27.29 -4.83
N ALA A 213 -8.06 26.17 -5.52
CA ALA A 213 -7.28 25.81 -6.70
C ALA A 213 -7.53 26.79 -7.86
N SER A 214 -8.77 27.21 -8.08
CA SER A 214 -9.08 28.22 -9.12
C SER A 214 -8.48 29.58 -8.80
N GLY A 215 -8.41 29.95 -7.51
CA GLY A 215 -7.83 31.22 -7.06
C GLY A 215 -6.31 31.30 -7.19
N HIS A 216 -5.63 30.15 -7.18
CA HIS A 216 -4.16 30.06 -7.16
C HIS A 216 -3.58 29.37 -8.41
N LEU A 217 -4.36 29.26 -9.49
CA LEU A 217 -3.99 28.47 -10.66
C LEU A 217 -2.71 29.01 -11.33
N ASP A 218 -2.67 30.31 -11.59
CA ASP A 218 -1.51 30.97 -12.21
C ASP A 218 -0.26 30.95 -11.31
N GLU A 219 -0.45 30.95 -9.99
CA GLU A 219 0.64 31.00 -9.01
C GLU A 219 1.27 29.62 -8.76
N LEU A 220 0.45 28.57 -8.74
CA LEU A 220 0.87 27.23 -8.32
C LEU A 220 1.09 26.24 -9.46
N GLU A 221 0.48 26.41 -10.65
CA GLU A 221 0.57 25.43 -11.75
C GLU A 221 2.03 25.20 -12.17
N ASP A 222 2.73 26.25 -12.60
CA ASP A 222 4.11 26.15 -13.09
C ASP A 222 5.06 25.67 -11.99
N PHE A 223 4.81 26.09 -10.74
CA PHE A 223 5.59 25.65 -9.61
C PHE A 223 5.42 24.14 -9.37
N ILE A 224 4.20 23.66 -9.14
CA ILE A 224 3.94 22.27 -8.76
C ILE A 224 4.27 21.30 -9.90
N THR A 225 3.94 21.68 -11.14
CA THR A 225 4.17 20.82 -12.31
C THR A 225 5.63 20.80 -12.75
N GLY A 226 6.38 21.89 -12.47
CA GLY A 226 7.78 22.06 -12.82
C GLY A 226 8.79 21.38 -11.89
N ILE A 227 8.39 20.90 -10.71
CA ILE A 227 9.29 20.14 -9.82
C ILE A 227 9.55 18.74 -10.43
N PRO A 228 10.81 18.34 -10.66
CA PRO A 228 11.11 17.03 -11.21
C PRO A 228 10.63 15.87 -10.32
N VAL A 229 10.27 14.75 -10.95
CA VAL A 229 9.98 13.50 -10.24
C VAL A 229 11.20 13.09 -9.41
N GLY A 230 10.97 12.68 -8.16
CA GLY A 230 12.04 12.31 -7.23
C GLY A 230 12.78 13.48 -6.56
N ALA A 231 12.54 14.73 -6.98
CA ALA A 231 13.12 15.89 -6.31
C ALA A 231 12.47 16.16 -4.94
N HIS A 232 13.24 16.83 -4.08
CA HIS A 232 12.81 17.26 -2.75
C HIS A 232 12.11 18.61 -2.84
N LEU A 233 10.89 18.72 -2.30
CA LEU A 233 10.08 19.96 -2.35
C LEU A 233 10.84 21.20 -1.86
N GLY A 234 11.58 21.06 -0.76
CA GLY A 234 12.28 22.15 -0.08
C GLY A 234 13.46 22.71 -0.87
N ASP A 235 13.99 21.97 -1.85
CA ASP A 235 15.06 22.49 -2.71
C ASP A 235 14.52 23.49 -3.75
N HIS A 236 13.20 23.50 -3.95
CA HIS A 236 12.49 24.40 -4.86
C HIS A 236 11.67 25.48 -4.12
N LEU A 237 11.64 25.44 -2.78
CA LEU A 237 11.00 26.45 -1.93
C LEU A 237 12.07 27.21 -1.16
N ALA A 238 12.28 28.48 -1.53
CA ALA A 238 13.14 29.37 -0.76
C ALA A 238 12.49 29.72 0.60
N ASP A 239 13.30 30.08 1.58
CA ASP A 239 12.77 30.61 2.84
C ASP A 239 12.07 31.94 2.54
N GLY A 240 10.78 32.05 2.89
CA GLY A 240 9.98 33.23 2.57
C GLY A 240 9.45 33.29 1.14
N ASP A 241 9.47 32.17 0.41
CA ASP A 241 8.86 32.06 -0.92
C ASP A 241 7.40 32.58 -0.91
N PRO A 242 7.04 33.50 -1.82
CA PRO A 242 5.71 34.13 -1.83
C PRO A 242 4.57 33.13 -2.04
N ARG A 243 4.86 31.91 -2.54
CA ARG A 243 3.88 30.85 -2.77
C ARG A 243 3.50 30.07 -1.51
N ILE A 244 4.23 30.22 -0.41
CA ILE A 244 3.97 29.49 0.84
C ILE A 244 2.54 29.68 1.35
N PRO A 245 1.95 30.90 1.40
CA PRO A 245 0.56 31.10 1.78
C PRO A 245 -0.43 30.36 0.88
N ALA A 246 -0.26 30.43 -0.45
CA ALA A 246 -1.11 29.74 -1.41
C ALA A 246 -1.01 28.21 -1.26
N LEU A 247 0.21 27.67 -1.10
CA LEU A 247 0.45 26.25 -0.83
C LEU A 247 -0.22 25.79 0.48
N ARG A 248 -0.19 26.62 1.53
CA ARG A 248 -0.86 26.30 2.81
C ARG A 248 -2.37 26.23 2.65
N GLU A 249 -2.96 27.22 2.00
CA GLU A 249 -4.39 27.27 1.75
C GLU A 249 -4.82 26.06 0.92
N PHE A 250 -4.06 25.75 -0.13
CA PHE A 250 -4.27 24.58 -0.98
C PHE A 250 -4.20 23.26 -0.20
N CYS A 251 -3.14 23.05 0.57
CA CYS A 251 -2.99 21.85 1.41
C CYS A 251 -4.16 21.71 2.40
N SER A 252 -4.57 22.81 3.04
CA SER A 252 -5.70 22.80 3.98
C SER A 252 -6.99 22.40 3.29
N ALA A 253 -7.31 23.01 2.14
CA ALA A 253 -8.54 22.73 1.40
C ALA A 253 -8.60 21.26 0.95
N VAL A 254 -7.49 20.71 0.45
CA VAL A 254 -7.42 19.29 0.04
C VAL A 254 -7.57 18.38 1.26
N VAL A 255 -6.88 18.66 2.36
CA VAL A 255 -6.99 17.87 3.60
C VAL A 255 -8.41 17.90 4.16
N ASP A 256 -9.09 19.04 4.11
CA ASP A 256 -10.47 19.16 4.54
C ASP A 256 -11.40 18.30 3.69
N ALA A 257 -11.33 18.43 2.36
CA ALA A 257 -12.12 17.62 1.44
C ALA A 257 -11.86 16.12 1.61
N LEU A 258 -10.59 15.71 1.67
CA LEU A 258 -10.21 14.31 1.83
C LEU A 258 -10.62 13.75 3.19
N SER A 259 -10.58 14.56 4.25
CA SER A 259 -11.05 14.10 5.57
C SER A 259 -12.53 13.75 5.54
N VAL A 260 -13.37 14.57 4.89
CA VAL A 260 -14.80 14.29 4.72
C VAL A 260 -15.00 13.08 3.82
N ARG A 261 -14.24 12.98 2.72
CA ARG A 261 -14.28 11.83 1.83
C ARG A 261 -13.94 10.52 2.54
N ALA A 262 -12.95 10.51 3.43
CA ALA A 262 -12.49 9.29 4.12
C ALA A 262 -13.62 8.56 4.86
N VAL A 263 -14.49 9.30 5.56
CA VAL A 263 -15.60 8.71 6.32
C VAL A 263 -16.85 8.44 5.47
N ASN A 264 -16.90 9.00 4.25
CA ASN A 264 -18.02 8.86 3.31
C ASN A 264 -17.70 7.97 2.10
N ASP A 265 -16.51 7.37 2.06
CA ASP A 265 -16.02 6.64 0.89
C ASP A 265 -16.85 5.39 0.61
N VAL A 266 -17.75 5.47 -0.37
CA VAL A 266 -18.71 4.41 -0.69
C VAL A 266 -18.09 3.15 -1.26
N ARG A 267 -16.80 3.18 -1.61
CA ARG A 267 -16.03 2.00 -2.04
C ARG A 267 -15.73 1.07 -0.85
N LEU A 268 -15.83 1.58 0.38
CA LEU A 268 -15.66 0.80 1.59
C LEU A 268 -17.01 0.26 2.09
N GLY A 269 -16.97 -0.96 2.63
CA GLY A 269 -18.10 -1.56 3.33
C GLY A 269 -18.54 -0.73 4.54
N LEU A 270 -19.78 -0.92 5.00
CA LEU A 270 -20.34 -0.17 6.13
C LEU A 270 -19.47 -0.26 7.40
N GLN A 271 -18.99 -1.46 7.73
CA GLN A 271 -18.14 -1.67 8.92
C GLN A 271 -16.85 -0.84 8.86
N ALA A 272 -16.19 -0.80 7.71
CA ALA A 272 -14.98 -0.01 7.51
C ALA A 272 -15.27 1.50 7.63
N ARG A 273 -16.36 1.99 7.02
CA ARG A 273 -16.78 3.38 7.15
C ARG A 273 -17.11 3.78 8.59
N VAL A 274 -17.77 2.90 9.36
CA VAL A 274 -18.07 3.16 10.78
C VAL A 274 -16.80 3.18 11.66
N ALA A 275 -15.77 2.43 11.28
CA ALA A 275 -14.48 2.44 11.96
C ALA A 275 -13.70 3.75 11.70
N LEU A 276 -13.86 4.36 10.53
CA LEU A 276 -13.29 5.65 10.19
C LEU A 276 -14.11 6.78 10.84
N LYS A 277 -13.56 7.37 11.90
CA LYS A 277 -14.19 8.49 12.60
C LYS A 277 -13.44 9.78 12.32
N GLN A 278 -14.19 10.87 12.12
CA GLN A 278 -13.61 12.20 12.13
C GLN A 278 -12.90 12.44 13.47
N PRO A 279 -11.64 12.91 13.46
CA PRO A 279 -10.95 13.21 14.69
C PRO A 279 -11.58 14.42 15.35
N THR A 280 -11.78 14.37 16.67
CA THR A 280 -12.34 15.49 17.46
C THR A 280 -11.43 16.71 17.43
N GLN A 281 -10.12 16.51 17.34
CA GLN A 281 -9.12 17.55 17.11
C GLN A 281 -8.48 17.35 15.75
N ARG A 282 -8.41 18.40 14.92
CA ARG A 282 -7.80 18.37 13.58
C ARG A 282 -6.34 18.84 13.62
N THR A 283 -5.43 17.99 14.10
CA THR A 283 -3.98 18.23 14.07
C THR A 283 -3.36 17.40 12.94
N ALA A 284 -2.12 17.71 12.52
CA ALA A 284 -1.46 16.91 11.50
C ALA A 284 -1.37 15.43 11.89
N SER A 285 -1.08 15.12 13.15
CA SER A 285 -1.00 13.74 13.65
C SER A 285 -2.35 13.01 13.59
N THR A 286 -3.44 13.64 14.03
CA THR A 286 -4.76 12.99 14.02
C THR A 286 -5.32 12.81 12.59
N LEU A 287 -5.05 13.76 11.70
CA LEU A 287 -5.43 13.67 10.29
C LEU A 287 -4.59 12.62 9.55
N THR A 288 -3.27 12.60 9.77
CA THR A 288 -2.38 11.56 9.23
C THR A 288 -2.86 10.17 9.65
N ARG A 289 -3.29 10.02 10.91
CA ARG A 289 -3.87 8.77 11.40
C ARG A 289 -5.18 8.41 10.71
N LEU A 290 -6.11 9.36 10.53
CA LEU A 290 -7.34 9.12 9.77
C LEU A 290 -7.04 8.61 8.36
N PHE A 291 -6.10 9.25 7.66
CA PHE A 291 -5.74 8.85 6.29
C PHE A 291 -5.01 7.51 6.25
N THR A 292 -4.18 7.21 7.26
CA THR A 292 -3.56 5.89 7.42
C THR A 292 -4.62 4.80 7.63
N ASP A 293 -5.59 5.03 8.52
CA ASP A 293 -6.69 4.09 8.77
C ASP A 293 -7.54 3.91 7.50
N TRP A 294 -7.78 4.98 6.74
CA TRP A 294 -8.51 4.93 5.47
C TRP A 294 -7.77 4.13 4.40
N ARG A 295 -6.45 4.32 4.27
CA ARG A 295 -5.58 3.52 3.40
C ARG A 295 -5.68 2.04 3.72
N ASN A 296 -5.55 1.70 5.01
CA ASN A 296 -5.55 0.32 5.47
C ASN A 296 -6.93 -0.33 5.28
N ALA A 297 -8.01 0.43 5.42
CA ALA A 297 -9.36 -0.05 5.11
C ALA A 297 -9.53 -0.44 3.63
N HIS A 298 -8.97 0.34 2.71
CA HIS A 298 -8.95 0.01 1.28
C HIS A 298 -8.09 -1.21 0.98
N LEU A 299 -6.89 -1.26 1.55
CA LEU A 299 -6.02 -2.42 1.44
C LEU A 299 -6.75 -3.70 1.89
N ALA A 300 -7.38 -3.68 3.06
CA ALA A 300 -8.17 -4.82 3.55
C ALA A 300 -9.33 -5.22 2.63
N ALA A 301 -10.02 -4.25 2.03
CA ALA A 301 -11.11 -4.50 1.09
C ALA A 301 -10.60 -5.17 -0.19
N ASN A 302 -9.52 -4.63 -0.76
CA ASN A 302 -8.86 -5.18 -1.95
C ASN A 302 -8.31 -6.58 -1.68
N LEU A 303 -7.72 -6.80 -0.50
CA LEU A 303 -7.28 -8.12 -0.05
C LEU A 303 -8.43 -9.11 0.06
N SER A 304 -9.55 -8.68 0.62
CA SER A 304 -10.73 -9.54 0.73
C SER A 304 -11.28 -9.92 -0.65
N ILE A 305 -11.25 -9.01 -1.63
CA ILE A 305 -11.66 -9.28 -3.02
C ILE A 305 -10.71 -10.29 -3.64
N ALA A 306 -9.41 -10.04 -3.59
CA ALA A 306 -8.39 -10.90 -4.16
C ALA A 306 -8.41 -12.30 -3.51
N PHE A 307 -8.62 -12.40 -2.20
CA PHE A 307 -8.82 -13.67 -1.50
C PHE A 307 -10.09 -14.41 -1.97
N ARG A 308 -11.25 -13.74 -2.02
CA ARG A 308 -12.53 -14.36 -2.44
C ARG A 308 -12.51 -14.87 -3.88
N GLN A 309 -11.73 -14.24 -4.74
CA GLN A 309 -11.54 -14.71 -6.12
C GLN A 309 -10.62 -15.94 -6.21
N GLY A 310 -10.15 -16.48 -5.07
CA GLY A 310 -9.25 -17.62 -5.02
C GLY A 310 -7.81 -17.29 -5.44
N ASN A 311 -7.49 -15.99 -5.44
CA ASN A 311 -6.29 -15.47 -6.07
C ASN A 311 -5.12 -15.28 -5.10
N VAL A 312 -5.38 -14.84 -3.86
CA VAL A 312 -4.35 -14.65 -2.83
C VAL A 312 -4.53 -15.66 -1.71
N ARG A 313 -3.44 -16.29 -1.26
CA ARG A 313 -3.42 -17.14 -0.05
C ARG A 313 -2.47 -16.63 1.02
N TYR A 314 -1.37 -16.02 0.60
CA TYR A 314 -0.37 -15.42 1.47
C TYR A 314 -0.17 -13.98 1.01
N ALA A 315 -0.32 -13.06 1.96
CA ALA A 315 -0.10 -11.65 1.77
C ALA A 315 1.12 -11.28 2.61
N THR A 316 2.22 -10.93 1.95
CA THR A 316 3.32 -10.27 2.65
C THR A 316 2.91 -8.82 2.85
N MET A 317 2.97 -8.32 4.09
CA MET A 317 2.67 -6.92 4.39
C MET A 317 3.65 -6.28 5.36
N GLY A 318 3.93 -4.99 5.21
CA GLY A 318 4.79 -4.30 6.16
C GLY A 318 4.24 -4.41 7.59
N ALA A 319 5.11 -4.58 8.60
CA ALA A 319 4.73 -4.77 10.01
C ALA A 319 3.64 -3.81 10.51
N ARG A 320 3.72 -2.55 10.09
CA ARG A 320 2.76 -1.50 10.46
C ARG A 320 1.35 -1.75 9.91
N HIS A 321 1.24 -2.24 8.68
CA HIS A 321 -0.04 -2.64 8.09
C HIS A 321 -0.63 -3.84 8.81
N VAL A 322 0.19 -4.84 9.16
CA VAL A 322 -0.24 -5.98 9.99
C VAL A 322 -0.86 -5.49 11.29
N ALA A 323 -0.14 -4.62 12.00
CA ALA A 323 -0.55 -4.09 13.29
C ALA A 323 -1.88 -3.30 13.18
N ASP A 324 -1.99 -2.44 12.16
CA ASP A 324 -3.18 -1.64 11.94
C ASP A 324 -4.40 -2.48 11.55
N LEU A 325 -4.26 -3.40 10.61
CA LEU A 325 -5.36 -4.30 10.20
C LEU A 325 -5.82 -5.18 11.37
N THR A 326 -4.88 -5.65 12.20
CA THR A 326 -5.20 -6.42 13.41
C THR A 326 -5.96 -5.56 14.42
N ARG A 327 -5.47 -4.35 14.71
CA ARG A 327 -6.15 -3.38 15.59
C ARG A 327 -7.56 -3.05 15.10
N MET A 328 -7.74 -2.91 13.79
CA MET A 328 -9.02 -2.62 13.15
C MET A 328 -9.93 -3.85 13.02
N LYS A 329 -9.43 -5.06 13.31
CA LYS A 329 -10.11 -6.35 13.08
C LYS A 329 -10.53 -6.53 11.62
N MET A 330 -9.64 -6.16 10.69
CA MET A 330 -9.87 -6.16 9.24
C MET A 330 -9.00 -7.16 8.48
N VAL A 331 -8.19 -7.97 9.17
CA VAL A 331 -7.50 -9.10 8.53
C VAL A 331 -8.55 -10.06 7.98
N PRO A 332 -8.59 -10.34 6.67
CA PRO A 332 -9.61 -11.21 6.10
C PRO A 332 -9.48 -12.64 6.65
N ALA A 333 -10.63 -13.28 6.93
CA ALA A 333 -10.63 -14.66 7.41
C ALA A 333 -9.97 -15.60 6.39
N GLY A 334 -8.99 -16.40 6.85
CA GLY A 334 -8.24 -17.33 6.00
C GLY A 334 -7.01 -16.73 5.31
N VAL A 335 -6.78 -15.41 5.42
CA VAL A 335 -5.53 -14.78 4.97
C VAL A 335 -4.50 -14.87 6.09
N ALA A 336 -3.38 -15.54 5.82
CA ALA A 336 -2.20 -15.44 6.67
C ALA A 336 -1.41 -14.19 6.27
N VAL A 337 -1.04 -13.42 7.28
CA VAL A 337 -0.37 -12.13 7.15
C VAL A 337 1.05 -12.26 7.70
N TYR A 338 2.05 -11.86 6.92
CA TYR A 338 3.46 -12.02 7.28
C TYR A 338 4.16 -10.67 7.37
N ASP A 339 4.89 -10.50 8.45
CA ASP A 339 5.87 -9.42 8.63
C ASP A 339 7.22 -9.89 8.06
N LEU A 340 7.78 -9.12 7.13
CA LEU A 340 9.04 -9.44 6.43
C LEU A 340 10.30 -8.95 7.16
N ARG A 341 10.20 -8.51 8.43
CA ARG A 341 11.38 -8.16 9.22
C ARG A 341 12.34 -9.36 9.32
N PRO A 342 13.66 -9.14 9.17
CA PRO A 342 14.65 -10.17 9.50
C PRO A 342 14.47 -10.67 10.94
N ALA A 343 14.64 -11.97 11.16
CA ALA A 343 14.64 -12.54 12.50
C ALA A 343 15.66 -11.79 13.38
N GLY A 344 15.19 -11.17 14.47
CA GLY A 344 16.03 -10.41 15.42
C GLY A 344 16.01 -8.88 15.25
N ALA A 345 15.23 -8.32 14.33
CA ALA A 345 15.02 -6.87 14.23
C ALA A 345 14.02 -6.39 15.32
N GLU A 346 14.54 -6.01 16.50
CA GLU A 346 13.74 -5.35 17.54
C GLU A 346 13.11 -4.04 17.05
N GLU A 347 11.88 -3.80 17.49
CA GLU A 347 11.11 -2.60 17.23
C GLU A 347 11.74 -1.41 17.95
N LEU A 348 12.16 -0.38 17.22
CA LEU A 348 12.30 0.96 17.80
C LEU A 348 10.89 1.50 18.13
N GLY A 349 10.37 1.13 19.30
CA GLY A 349 9.20 1.76 19.92
C GLY A 349 7.98 0.85 20.09
N SER A 350 7.98 0.16 21.23
CA SER A 350 6.87 -0.59 21.88
C SER A 350 5.45 -0.45 21.30
N LEU A 351 4.93 -1.52 20.72
CA LEU A 351 3.64 -2.13 21.10
C LEU A 351 3.49 -3.54 20.50
N GLY A 352 3.82 -4.55 21.31
CA GLY A 352 3.47 -5.96 21.07
C GLY A 352 4.62 -6.79 20.53
N THR A 353 5.00 -7.81 21.28
CA THR A 353 6.06 -8.77 20.97
C THR A 353 5.99 -9.28 19.53
N ALA A 354 7.05 -9.02 18.76
CA ALA A 354 7.31 -9.65 17.48
C ALA A 354 7.33 -11.18 17.65
N THR A 355 6.43 -11.87 16.98
CA THR A 355 6.37 -13.33 16.95
C THR A 355 7.41 -13.85 15.96
N THR A 356 8.35 -14.68 16.43
CA THR A 356 9.21 -15.52 15.58
C THR A 356 8.38 -16.39 14.63
N LEU A 357 8.93 -16.78 13.46
CA LEU A 357 8.27 -17.67 12.49
C LEU A 357 7.70 -18.95 13.15
N GLN A 358 8.37 -19.47 14.18
CA GLN A 358 7.88 -20.61 14.97
C GLN A 358 6.60 -20.28 15.75
N SER A 359 6.57 -19.15 16.46
CA SER A 359 5.36 -18.69 17.16
C SER A 359 4.21 -18.29 16.20
N MET A 360 4.52 -17.95 14.95
CA MET A 360 3.54 -17.69 13.89
C MET A 360 2.87 -18.98 13.38
N ILE A 361 3.65 -20.06 13.27
CA ILE A 361 3.14 -21.40 12.96
C ILE A 361 2.23 -21.89 14.10
N ASP A 362 2.66 -21.70 15.36
CA ASP A 362 1.89 -22.11 16.53
C ASP A 362 0.56 -21.34 16.66
N HIS A 363 0.56 -20.03 16.36
CA HIS A 363 -0.66 -19.21 16.38
C HIS A 363 -1.65 -19.58 15.26
N THR A 364 -1.16 -19.84 14.04
CA THR A 364 -2.01 -20.28 12.91
C THR A 364 -2.61 -21.66 13.17
N ALA A 365 -1.84 -22.58 13.77
CA ALA A 365 -2.33 -23.89 14.21
C ALA A 365 -3.34 -23.79 15.38
N GLU A 366 -3.26 -22.76 16.21
CA GLU A 366 -4.24 -22.51 17.29
C GLU A 366 -5.54 -21.90 16.76
N LEU A 367 -5.48 -20.95 15.82
CA LEU A 367 -6.67 -20.37 15.18
C LEU A 367 -7.48 -21.43 14.40
N ARG A 368 -6.80 -22.37 13.73
CA ARG A 368 -7.44 -23.49 13.02
C ARG A 368 -8.00 -24.59 13.93
N ARG A 369 -7.54 -24.69 15.19
CA ARG A 369 -8.13 -25.60 16.19
C ARG A 369 -9.41 -25.05 16.82
N LYS A 370 -9.65 -23.74 16.69
CA LYS A 370 -10.80 -23.03 17.31
C LYS A 370 -11.93 -22.72 16.31
N ALA A 371 -11.69 -22.89 15.01
CA ALA A 371 -12.69 -22.86 13.95
C ALA A 371 -13.09 -24.30 13.61
#